data_AF-A0A7X7FW65-F1
#
_entry.id   AF-A0A7X7FW65-F1
#
_cell.length_a   1.000
_cell.length_b   1.000
_cell.length_c   1.000
_cell.angle_alpha   90.00
_cell.angle_beta   90.00
_cell.angle_gamma   90.00
#
_symmetry.space_group_name_H-M   'P 1'
#
loop_
_entity.id
_entity.type
_entity.pdbx_description
1 polymer ?
#
loop_
_entity_poly.entity_id
_entity_poly.type
_entity_poly.pdbx_seq_one_letter_code
_entity_poly.pdbx_strand_id
1 'polypeptide(L)'
;MNSLKKSLFYLLFFNFFFLYTGCAQQNTQSNSSSYAGGGYVDLTQAAAKTINAVVHINAEMMQKHSMWDNFFQDPFFSFFNIQPQQQLYQAYGSGVIIDKDGYIV
;
A
#
# COMPACT_ATOMS: atom_id res chain seq x y z
N MET A 1 35.55 4.60 30.22
CA MET A 1 35.75 4.54 28.75
C MET A 1 35.26 5.84 28.14
N ASN A 2 36.15 6.64 27.55
CA ASN A 2 35.87 8.02 27.13
C ASN A 2 34.74 8.06 26.08
N SER A 3 33.90 9.10 26.13
CA SER A 3 32.72 9.30 25.25
C SER A 3 33.03 9.03 23.77
N LEU A 4 34.21 9.45 23.31
CA LEU A 4 34.69 9.22 21.93
C LEU A 4 34.80 7.74 21.55
N LYS A 5 35.28 6.88 22.47
CA LYS A 5 35.46 5.44 22.25
C LYS A 5 34.11 4.72 22.22
N LYS A 6 33.11 5.23 22.95
CA LYS A 6 31.73 4.71 22.92
C LYS A 6 31.06 5.00 21.58
N SER A 7 31.23 6.20 21.03
CA SER A 7 30.70 6.56 19.71
C SER A 7 31.33 5.74 18.58
N LEU A 8 32.66 5.57 18.62
CA LEU A 8 33.37 4.75 17.64
C LEU A 8 32.95 3.26 17.70
N PHE A 9 32.70 2.74 18.91
CA PHE A 9 32.21 1.38 19.11
C PHE A 9 30.78 1.20 18.54
N TYR A 10 29.88 2.15 18.77
CA TYR A 10 28.53 2.11 18.18
C TYR A 10 28.54 2.23 16.66
N LEU A 11 29.43 3.05 16.08
CA LEU A 11 29.56 3.20 14.63
C LEU A 11 30.07 1.92 13.96
N LEU A 12 31.00 1.21 14.60
CA LEU A 12 31.47 -0.10 14.13
C LEU A 12 30.39 -1.19 14.29
N PHE A 13 29.63 -1.17 15.38
CA PHE A 13 28.54 -2.14 15.61
C PHE A 13 27.38 -1.95 14.63
N PHE A 14 27.06 -0.69 14.27
CA PHE A 14 25.97 -0.38 13.33
C PHE A 14 26.30 -0.85 11.90
N ASN A 15 27.56 -0.70 11.46
CA ASN A 15 28.01 -1.23 10.15
C ASN A 15 28.04 -2.77 10.14
N PHE A 16 28.40 -3.39 11.27
CA PHE A 16 28.40 -4.85 11.37
C PHE A 16 26.99 -5.45 11.46
N PHE A 17 25.95 -4.72 11.85
CA PHE A 17 24.58 -5.24 11.86
C PHE A 17 23.85 -5.07 10.52
N PHE A 18 24.14 -3.98 9.79
CA PHE A 18 23.52 -3.71 8.49
C PHE A 18 24.04 -4.59 7.35
N LEU A 19 25.27 -5.10 7.42
CA LEU A 19 25.84 -5.98 6.39
C LEU A 19 25.34 -7.43 6.47
N TYR A 20 24.74 -7.86 7.59
CA TYR A 20 24.26 -9.24 7.77
C TYR A 20 22.73 -9.37 7.79
N THR A 21 22.00 -8.25 7.76
CA THR A 21 20.53 -8.22 7.59
C THR A 21 20.14 -7.74 6.18
N GLY A 22 21.01 -7.97 5.21
CA GLY A 22 20.61 -7.93 3.80
C GLY A 22 19.95 -9.24 3.46
N CYS A 23 18.61 -9.32 3.51
CA CYS A 23 17.90 -10.29 2.69
C CYS A 23 17.98 -9.82 1.23
N ALA A 24 19.18 -9.84 0.66
CA ALA A 24 19.32 -10.00 -0.78
C ALA A 24 18.76 -11.39 -1.06
N GLN A 25 17.49 -11.44 -1.44
CA GLN A 25 16.85 -12.65 -1.91
C GLN A 25 17.70 -13.17 -3.07
N GLN A 26 18.46 -14.23 -2.84
CA GLN A 26 19.02 -15.01 -3.92
C GLN A 26 17.83 -15.44 -4.76
N ASN A 27 17.73 -14.86 -5.94
CA ASN A 27 16.83 -15.34 -6.97
C ASN A 27 17.28 -16.77 -7.30
N THR A 28 16.65 -17.75 -6.64
CA THR A 28 16.82 -19.17 -6.95
C THR A 28 16.32 -19.36 -8.37
N GLN A 29 17.25 -19.36 -9.32
CA GLN A 29 17.04 -19.52 -10.76
C GLN A 29 15.70 -18.93 -11.22
N SER A 30 15.68 -17.62 -11.42
CA SER A 30 15.17 -17.15 -12.70
C SER A 30 15.91 -17.99 -13.74
N ASN A 31 15.17 -18.87 -14.41
CA ASN A 31 15.57 -19.28 -15.76
C ASN A 31 15.71 -17.97 -16.51
N SER A 32 16.92 -17.43 -16.48
CA SER A 32 17.36 -16.39 -17.36
C SER A 32 17.36 -17.07 -18.72
N SER A 33 16.19 -17.15 -19.33
CA SER A 33 16.09 -16.99 -20.77
C SER A 33 16.76 -15.66 -21.04
N SER A 34 18.07 -15.75 -21.27
CA SER A 34 18.84 -14.76 -22.00
C SER A 34 17.91 -14.14 -23.02
N TYR A 35 17.62 -12.85 -22.87
CA TYR A 35 16.93 -12.07 -23.89
C TYR A 35 17.82 -12.02 -25.13
N ALA A 36 17.84 -13.12 -25.87
CA ALA A 36 18.31 -13.21 -27.22
C ALA A 36 17.07 -12.96 -28.10
N GLY A 37 16.87 -11.70 -28.47
CA GLY A 37 15.85 -11.30 -29.44
C GLY A 37 14.59 -10.70 -28.80
N GLY A 38 14.12 -9.59 -29.38
CA GLY A 38 12.97 -8.81 -28.92
C GLY A 38 11.64 -9.54 -29.05
N GLY A 39 11.44 -10.56 -28.22
CA GLY A 39 10.18 -11.27 -28.04
C GLY A 39 9.46 -10.86 -26.76
N TYR A 40 8.13 -10.88 -26.79
CA TYR A 40 7.28 -10.62 -25.64
C TYR A 40 7.51 -11.65 -24.53
N VAL A 41 7.48 -11.20 -23.27
CA VAL A 41 7.55 -12.07 -22.10
C VAL A 41 6.21 -12.76 -21.90
N ASP A 42 6.23 -14.09 -21.80
CA ASP A 42 5.04 -14.86 -21.45
C ASP A 42 4.78 -14.82 -19.93
N LEU A 43 3.65 -14.22 -19.54
CA LEU A 43 3.22 -14.08 -18.15
C LEU A 43 2.14 -15.10 -17.75
N THR A 44 1.80 -16.06 -18.63
CA THR A 44 0.71 -17.02 -18.41
C THR A 44 0.91 -17.81 -17.12
N GLN A 45 2.13 -18.26 -16.84
CA GLN A 45 2.42 -19.02 -15.61
C GLN A 45 2.29 -18.14 -14.34
N ALA A 46 2.70 -16.88 -14.41
CA ALA A 46 2.58 -15.96 -13.29
C ALA A 46 1.09 -15.64 -13.02
N ALA A 47 0.33 -15.34 -14.07
CA ALA A 47 -1.10 -15.08 -14.00
C ALA A 47 -1.88 -16.28 -13.41
N ALA A 48 -1.56 -17.50 -13.84
CA ALA A 48 -2.18 -18.71 -13.32
C ALA A 48 -1.97 -18.89 -11.80
N LYS A 49 -0.86 -18.37 -11.25
CA LYS A 49 -0.56 -18.43 -9.82
C LYS A 49 -1.19 -17.29 -9.02
N THR A 50 -1.43 -16.13 -9.64
CA THR A 50 -1.85 -14.91 -8.91
C THR A 50 -3.31 -14.53 -9.11
N ILE A 51 -4.01 -15.03 -10.14
CA ILE A 51 -5.38 -14.60 -10.47
C ILE A 51 -6.38 -14.82 -9.33
N ASN A 52 -6.17 -15.86 -8.51
CA ASN A 52 -7.03 -16.16 -7.36
C ASN A 52 -6.81 -15.22 -6.16
N ALA A 53 -5.73 -14.42 -6.16
CA ALA A 53 -5.45 -13.45 -5.10
C ALA A 53 -6.03 -12.06 -5.40
N VAL A 54 -6.43 -11.79 -6.65
CA VAL A 54 -6.96 -10.48 -7.06
C VAL A 54 -8.47 -10.47 -6.90
N VAL A 55 -8.98 -9.44 -6.24
CA VAL A 55 -10.40 -9.27 -5.94
C VAL A 55 -10.95 -7.95 -6.49
N HIS A 56 -12.24 -7.92 -6.78
CA HIS A 56 -12.95 -6.70 -7.11
C HIS A 56 -13.46 -6.04 -5.82
N ILE A 57 -13.16 -4.76 -5.64
CA ILE A 57 -13.53 -3.99 -4.46
C ILE A 57 -14.66 -3.03 -4.81
N ASN A 58 -15.77 -3.19 -4.10
CA ASN A 58 -16.92 -2.29 -4.13
C ASN A 58 -17.00 -1.61 -2.76
N ALA A 59 -16.64 -0.33 -2.70
CA ALA A 59 -16.65 0.44 -1.47
C ALA A 59 -17.83 1.42 -1.49
N GLU A 60 -18.70 1.31 -0.50
CA GLU A 60 -19.76 2.28 -0.25
C GLU A 60 -19.42 3.02 1.04
N MET A 61 -19.36 4.35 0.98
CA MET A 61 -19.05 5.20 2.12
C MET A 61 -20.08 6.30 2.27
N MET A 62 -20.54 6.51 3.51
CA MET A 62 -21.33 7.69 3.83
C MET A 62 -20.37 8.87 4.02
N GLN A 63 -20.58 9.95 3.27
CA GLN A 63 -19.79 11.16 3.48
C GLN A 63 -20.10 11.73 4.88
N LYS A 64 -19.15 11.56 5.81
CA LYS A 64 -19.22 12.23 7.11
C LYS A 64 -18.79 13.67 6.90
N HIS A 65 -19.75 14.58 6.91
CA HIS A 65 -19.52 16.02 6.90
C HIS A 65 -18.44 16.36 7.94
N SER A 66 -17.40 17.05 7.50
CA SER A 66 -16.32 17.44 8.38
C SER A 66 -16.81 18.55 9.32
N MET A 67 -16.17 18.75 10.47
CA MET A 67 -16.51 19.86 11.38
C MET A 67 -16.44 21.24 10.67
N TRP A 68 -15.71 21.32 9.55
CA TRP A 68 -15.64 22.50 8.67
C TRP A 68 -16.93 22.78 7.90
N ASP A 69 -17.71 21.75 7.54
CA ASP A 69 -19.04 21.93 6.94
C ASP A 69 -20.02 22.58 7.93
N ASN A 70 -19.81 22.35 9.24
CA ASN A 70 -20.56 23.01 10.30
C ASN A 70 -20.11 24.46 10.55
N PHE A 71 -18.89 24.84 10.15
CA PHE A 71 -18.38 26.20 10.31
C PHE A 71 -18.93 27.15 9.23
N PHE A 72 -19.28 26.60 8.05
CA PHE A 72 -20.02 27.28 6.99
C PHE A 72 -21.53 26.97 7.02
N GLN A 73 -22.11 26.75 8.20
CA GLN A 73 -23.57 26.85 8.39
C GLN A 73 -23.97 28.32 8.26
N ASP A 74 -23.91 28.80 7.02
CA ASP A 74 -24.26 30.14 6.61
C ASP A 74 -25.71 30.41 7.04
N PRO A 75 -26.01 31.53 7.72
CA PRO A 75 -27.38 31.91 8.07
C PRO A 75 -28.34 31.86 6.86
N PHE A 76 -27.80 31.98 5.66
CA PHE A 76 -28.50 31.85 4.38
C PHE A 76 -29.16 30.48 4.19
N PHE A 77 -28.51 29.36 4.52
CA PHE A 77 -29.04 28.00 4.32
C PHE A 77 -30.10 27.60 5.36
N SER A 78 -30.01 28.15 6.57
CA SER A 78 -31.00 27.93 7.64
C SER A 78 -32.37 28.54 7.30
N PHE A 79 -32.40 29.63 6.51
CA PHE A 79 -33.63 30.28 6.06
C PHE A 79 -34.43 29.43 5.06
N PHE A 80 -33.76 28.56 4.30
CA PHE A 80 -34.37 27.69 3.29
C PHE A 80 -34.59 26.23 3.76
N ASN A 81 -34.30 25.92 5.04
CA ASN A 81 -34.44 24.57 5.62
C ASN A 81 -33.78 23.45 4.79
N ILE A 82 -32.64 23.75 4.15
CA ILE A 82 -31.89 22.77 3.37
C ILE A 82 -31.03 21.96 4.33
N GLN A 83 -31.52 20.78 4.72
CA GLN A 83 -30.73 19.85 5.50
C GLN A 83 -29.65 19.24 4.59
N PRO A 84 -28.38 19.17 5.04
CA PRO A 84 -27.34 18.49 4.28
C PRO A 84 -27.70 17.01 4.18
N GLN A 85 -28.13 16.60 2.98
CA GLN A 85 -28.43 15.20 2.69
C GLN A 85 -27.13 14.41 2.72
N GLN A 86 -27.07 13.39 3.57
CA GLN A 86 -25.97 12.44 3.56
C GLN A 86 -25.90 11.77 2.18
N GLN A 87 -24.82 12.04 1.45
CA GLN A 87 -24.57 11.42 0.16
C GLN A 87 -23.85 10.08 0.37
N LEU A 88 -24.37 9.03 -0.27
CA LEU A 88 -23.69 7.76 -0.38
C LEU A 88 -22.69 7.85 -1.54
N TYR A 89 -21.41 7.65 -1.24
CA TYR A 89 -20.37 7.62 -2.25
C TYR A 89 -20.00 6.17 -2.56
N GLN A 90 -19.96 5.83 -3.84
CA GLN A 90 -19.55 4.52 -4.33
C GLN A 90 -18.21 4.62 -5.05
N ALA A 91 -17.28 3.73 -4.71
CA ALA A 91 -15.99 3.61 -5.35
C ALA A 91 -15.73 2.16 -5.76
N TYR A 92 -15.14 1.97 -6.94
CA TYR A 92 -14.82 0.66 -7.52
C TYR A 92 -13.31 0.54 -7.70
N GLY A 93 -12.78 -0.65 -7.45
CA GLY A 93 -11.35 -0.90 -7.61
C GLY A 93 -11.00 -2.38 -7.67
N SER A 94 -9.69 -2.64 -7.69
CA SER A 94 -9.12 -3.98 -7.55
C SER A 94 -8.20 -3.98 -6.33
N GLY A 95 -8.22 -5.06 -5.57
CA GLY A 95 -7.31 -5.29 -4.45
C GLY A 95 -6.59 -6.62 -4.59
N VAL A 96 -5.51 -6.80 -3.83
CA VAL A 96 -4.75 -8.06 -3.79
C VAL A 96 -4.74 -8.61 -2.36
N ILE A 97 -5.11 -9.89 -2.21
CA ILE A 97 -5.00 -10.62 -0.95
C ILE A 97 -3.53 -10.97 -0.72
N ILE A 98 -2.96 -10.53 0.39
CA ILE A 98 -1.53 -10.76 0.73
C ILE A 98 -1.32 -11.76 1.86
N ASP A 99 -2.37 -12.10 2.61
CA ASP A 99 -2.31 -13.06 3.70
C ASP A 99 -3.47 -14.07 3.62
N LYS A 100 -3.22 -15.28 4.12
CA LYS A 100 -4.19 -16.38 4.20
C LYS A 100 -5.44 -16.03 5.01
N ASP A 101 -5.34 -15.05 5.90
CA ASP A 101 -6.45 -14.60 6.74
C ASP A 101 -7.35 -13.58 6.02
N GLY A 102 -7.03 -13.25 4.75
CA GLY A 102 -7.88 -12.42 3.88
C GLY A 102 -7.57 -10.92 3.92
N TYR A 103 -6.36 -10.52 4.33
CA TYR A 103 -5.96 -9.12 4.33
C TYR A 103 -5.70 -8.64 2.88
N ILE A 104 -6.33 -7.52 2.51
CA ILE A 104 -6.34 -6.96 1.15
C ILE A 104 -5.70 -5.57 1.13
N VAL A 105 -4.90 -5.28 0.09
CA VAL A 105 -4.30 -3.96 -0.20
C VAL A 105 -4.82 -3.43 -1.53
#